data_AF-A0A177BY39-F1
#
_entry.id   AF-A0A177BY39-F1
#
_cell.length_a   1.000
_cell.length_b   1.000
_cell.length_c   1.000
_cell.angle_alpha   90.00
_cell.angle_beta   90.00
_cell.angle_gamma   90.00
#
_symmetry.space_group_name_H-M   'P 1'
#
loop_
_entity.id
_entity.type
_entity.pdbx_description
1 polymer ?
#
loop_
_entity_poly.entity_id
_entity_poly.type
_entity_poly.pdbx_seq_one_letter_code
_entity_poly.pdbx_strand_id
1 'polypeptide(L)'
;MNPAWRNTLTQLVVVEAWQDGIAPPLIDSVYHDVSVEVQKLRDLSPETGACVNEPDSYEPEWQHAFFGGHYERLKEVKAKYDSGNVLWCRRCVGSEALVEETDERLCAAGRAGVDDDVVRARRDELR
;
A
#
# COMPACT_ATOMS: atom_id res chain seq x y z
N MET A 1 12.15 -9.84 -7.82
CA MET A 1 11.42 -9.08 -8.86
C MET A 1 10.11 -9.82 -9.11
N ASN A 2 8.96 -9.14 -9.10
CA ASN A 2 7.66 -9.78 -9.33
C ASN A 2 7.69 -10.59 -10.67
N PRO A 3 7.24 -11.86 -10.70
CA PRO A 3 7.19 -12.64 -11.94
C PRO A 3 6.38 -11.99 -13.07
N ALA A 4 5.40 -11.14 -12.77
CA ALA A 4 4.60 -10.41 -13.77
C ALA A 4 5.47 -9.67 -14.80
N TRP A 5 6.59 -9.10 -14.37
CA TRP A 5 7.55 -8.41 -15.26
C TRP A 5 8.12 -9.26 -16.40
N ARG A 6 7.99 -10.60 -16.35
CA ARG A 6 8.44 -11.50 -17.43
C ARG A 6 7.35 -11.75 -18.48
N ASN A 7 6.10 -11.47 -18.15
CA ASN A 7 4.93 -11.73 -18.99
C ASN A 7 4.18 -10.44 -19.38
N THR A 8 4.55 -9.29 -18.80
CA THR A 8 3.99 -7.97 -19.12
C THR A 8 4.81 -7.28 -20.20
N LEU A 9 4.15 -6.76 -21.24
CA LEU A 9 4.80 -6.01 -22.33
C LEU A 9 4.96 -4.52 -21.99
N THR A 10 3.97 -3.93 -21.34
CA THR A 10 3.88 -2.49 -21.08
C THR A 10 3.46 -2.22 -19.64
N GLN A 11 4.12 -1.27 -19.00
CA GLN A 11 3.68 -0.69 -17.74
C GLN A 11 2.85 0.57 -18.04
N LEU A 12 1.66 0.64 -17.47
CA LEU A 12 0.80 1.83 -17.53
C LEU A 12 0.89 2.58 -16.21
N VAL A 13 0.98 3.90 -16.28
CA VAL A 13 1.05 4.77 -15.10
C VAL A 13 -0.06 5.81 -15.22
N VAL A 14 -0.89 5.92 -14.18
CA VAL A 14 -1.89 6.98 -14.04
C VAL A 14 -1.27 8.08 -13.21
N VAL A 15 -1.32 9.32 -13.71
CA VAL A 15 -0.76 10.48 -13.04
C VAL A 15 -1.80 11.59 -13.05
N GLU A 16 -2.11 12.09 -11.86
CA GLU A 16 -2.83 13.34 -11.66
C GLU A 16 -1.98 14.23 -10.76
N ALA A 17 -1.85 15.50 -11.14
CA ALA A 17 -1.02 16.46 -10.44
C ALA A 17 -1.91 17.51 -9.75
N TRP A 18 -1.43 18.02 -8.63
CA TRP A 18 -2.02 19.16 -7.95
C TRP A 18 -1.05 20.33 -7.88
N GLN A 19 -1.57 21.51 -7.56
CA GLN A 19 -0.78 22.73 -7.36
C GLN A 19 -0.30 22.84 -5.91
N ASP A 20 0.82 23.54 -5.70
CA ASP A 20 1.31 23.82 -4.35
C ASP A 20 0.29 24.66 -3.56
N GLY A 21 0.13 24.33 -2.27
CA GLY A 21 -0.71 25.08 -1.34
C GLY A 21 -2.22 24.82 -1.45
N ILE A 22 -2.66 23.82 -2.22
CA ILE A 22 -4.06 23.39 -2.20
C ILE A 22 -4.45 22.78 -0.85
N ALA A 23 -5.74 22.84 -0.51
CA ALA A 23 -6.25 22.32 0.75
C ALA A 23 -6.08 20.78 0.81
N PRO A 24 -5.72 20.19 1.98
CA PRO A 24 -5.54 18.75 2.13
C PRO A 24 -6.70 17.88 1.62
N PRO A 25 -8.00 18.25 1.82
CA PRO A 25 -9.10 17.45 1.27
C PRO A 25 -9.12 17.36 -0.26
N LEU A 26 -8.53 18.33 -0.97
CA LEU A 26 -8.38 18.29 -2.42
C LEU A 26 -7.21 17.39 -2.83
N ILE A 27 -6.19 17.23 -1.99
CA ILE A 27 -5.12 16.24 -2.21
C ILE A 27 -5.70 14.83 -2.01
N ASP A 28 -6.52 14.64 -0.97
CA ASP A 28 -7.21 13.37 -0.70
C ASP A 28 -8.12 12.96 -1.87
N SER A 29 -8.82 13.90 -2.50
CA SER A 29 -9.62 13.59 -3.70
C SER A 29 -8.76 13.15 -4.88
N VAL A 30 -7.58 13.75 -5.09
CA VAL A 30 -6.66 13.30 -6.16
C VAL A 30 -6.18 11.87 -5.90
N TYR A 31 -5.83 11.54 -4.65
CA TYR A 31 -5.49 10.16 -4.32
C TYR A 31 -6.65 9.19 -4.60
N HIS A 32 -7.87 9.57 -4.23
CA HIS A 32 -9.06 8.77 -4.49
C HIS A 32 -9.27 8.54 -5.99
N ASP A 33 -9.22 9.60 -6.80
CA ASP A 33 -9.44 9.54 -8.24
C ASP A 33 -8.38 8.67 -8.94
N VAL A 34 -7.10 8.81 -8.56
CA VAL A 34 -6.02 7.93 -9.03
C VAL A 34 -6.30 6.46 -8.66
N SER A 35 -6.69 6.17 -7.41
CA SER A 35 -7.00 4.79 -7.01
C SER A 35 -8.18 4.19 -7.80
N VAL A 36 -9.20 4.99 -8.12
CA VAL A 36 -10.33 4.58 -8.97
C VAL A 36 -9.89 4.25 -10.38
N GLU A 37 -9.04 5.07 -10.99
CA GLU A 37 -8.53 4.82 -12.34
C GLU A 37 -7.57 3.63 -12.39
N VAL A 38 -6.67 3.50 -11.40
CA VAL A 38 -5.77 2.34 -11.30
C VAL A 38 -6.57 1.05 -11.09
N GLN A 39 -7.69 1.09 -10.37
CA GLN A 39 -8.55 -0.10 -10.22
C GLN A 39 -9.03 -0.64 -11.57
N LYS A 40 -9.35 0.22 -12.54
CA LYS A 40 -9.72 -0.21 -13.90
C LYS A 40 -8.58 -0.94 -14.60
N LEU A 41 -7.33 -0.56 -14.33
CA LEU A 41 -6.16 -1.27 -14.86
C LEU A 41 -5.97 -2.65 -14.19
N ARG A 42 -6.23 -2.74 -12.88
CA ARG A 42 -6.22 -4.04 -12.15
C ARG A 42 -7.29 -4.98 -12.71
N ASP A 43 -8.49 -4.47 -12.96
CA ASP A 43 -9.59 -5.25 -13.52
C ASP A 43 -9.30 -5.74 -14.96
N LEU A 44 -8.51 -4.97 -15.72
CA LEU A 44 -8.11 -5.32 -17.08
C LEU A 44 -7.06 -6.45 -17.13
N SER A 45 -6.17 -6.56 -16.14
CA SER A 45 -5.10 -7.56 -16.11
C SER A 45 -4.84 -8.05 -14.67
N PRO A 46 -5.81 -8.78 -14.07
CA PRO A 46 -5.79 -9.16 -12.66
C PRO A 46 -4.64 -10.11 -12.27
N GLU A 47 -4.06 -10.81 -13.24
CA GLU A 47 -2.93 -11.72 -13.07
C GLU A 47 -1.55 -11.04 -13.01
N THR A 48 -1.50 -9.72 -13.20
CA THR A 48 -0.24 -8.97 -13.21
C THR A 48 0.07 -8.34 -11.85
N GLY A 49 0.60 -7.11 -11.82
CA GLY A 49 1.04 -6.46 -10.59
C GLY A 49 1.37 -5.00 -10.81
N ALA A 50 1.91 -4.37 -9.78
CA ALA A 50 2.24 -2.95 -9.76
C ALA A 50 3.74 -2.73 -9.54
N CYS A 51 4.26 -1.63 -10.09
CA CYS A 51 5.64 -1.22 -9.86
C CYS A 51 5.75 -0.56 -8.48
N VAL A 52 6.58 -1.12 -7.59
CA VAL A 52 6.79 -0.59 -6.23
C VAL A 52 7.35 0.84 -6.20
N ASN A 53 7.96 1.31 -7.29
CA ASN A 53 8.52 2.66 -7.41
C ASN A 53 7.51 3.70 -7.92
N GLU A 54 6.42 3.25 -8.55
CA GLU A 54 5.35 4.10 -9.08
C GLU A 54 3.98 3.55 -8.68
N PRO A 55 3.75 3.24 -7.38
CA PRO A 55 2.54 2.56 -6.97
C PRO A 55 1.37 3.54 -6.78
N ASP A 56 0.16 2.99 -6.78
CA ASP A 56 -0.95 3.63 -6.09
C ASP A 56 -0.60 3.77 -4.59
N SER A 57 -0.76 4.98 -4.05
CA SER A 57 -0.54 5.24 -2.62
C SER A 57 -1.49 4.46 -1.72
N TYR A 58 -2.58 3.92 -2.27
CA TYR A 58 -3.54 3.07 -1.59
C TYR A 58 -3.59 1.64 -2.11
N GLU A 59 -2.54 1.16 -2.80
CA GLU A 59 -2.50 -0.16 -3.45
C GLU A 59 -3.06 -1.28 -2.53
N PRO A 60 -4.18 -1.93 -2.91
CA PRO A 60 -4.73 -3.08 -2.22
C PRO A 60 -3.86 -4.31 -2.49
N GLU A 61 -3.81 -5.26 -1.53
CA GLU A 61 -3.03 -6.50 -1.68
C GLU A 61 -1.57 -6.26 -2.16
N TRP A 62 -0.98 -5.14 -1.70
CA TRP A 62 0.32 -4.63 -2.17
C TRP A 62 1.46 -5.64 -2.07
N GLN A 63 1.40 -6.57 -1.11
CA GLN A 63 2.38 -7.65 -0.99
C GLN A 63 2.45 -8.47 -2.29
N HIS A 64 1.29 -8.84 -2.82
CA HIS A 64 1.19 -9.57 -4.07
C HIS A 64 1.44 -8.65 -5.27
N ALA A 65 0.83 -7.47 -5.29
CA ALA A 65 0.97 -6.54 -6.42
C ALA A 65 2.45 -6.18 -6.67
N PHE A 66 3.24 -5.90 -5.63
CA PHE A 66 4.63 -5.46 -5.78
C PHE A 66 5.64 -6.61 -5.85
N PHE A 67 5.40 -7.69 -5.11
CA PHE A 67 6.41 -8.74 -4.93
C PHE A 67 5.98 -10.12 -5.45
N GLY A 68 4.70 -10.31 -5.74
CA GLY A 68 4.11 -11.57 -6.19
C GLY A 68 4.40 -12.71 -5.21
N GLY A 69 4.61 -13.92 -5.75
CA GLY A 69 4.95 -15.10 -4.95
C GLY A 69 6.31 -15.05 -4.22
N HIS A 70 7.07 -13.95 -4.33
CA HIS A 70 8.34 -13.80 -3.61
C HIS A 70 8.20 -13.13 -2.23
N TYR A 71 7.01 -12.61 -1.88
CA TYR A 71 6.84 -11.84 -0.66
C TYR A 71 7.31 -12.57 0.60
N GLU A 72 6.88 -13.81 0.82
CA GLU A 72 7.25 -14.59 2.01
C GLU A 72 8.77 -14.79 2.14
N ARG A 73 9.44 -15.13 1.04
CA ARG A 73 10.91 -15.25 1.05
C ARG A 73 11.59 -13.91 1.35
N LEU A 74 11.08 -12.81 0.81
CA LEU A 74 11.62 -11.48 1.11
C LEU A 74 11.39 -11.12 2.58
N LYS A 75 10.25 -11.50 3.15
CA LYS A 75 9.92 -11.29 4.56
C LYS A 75 10.83 -12.09 5.48
N GLU A 76 11.19 -13.33 5.13
CA GLU A 76 12.20 -14.11 5.85
C GLU A 76 13.58 -13.41 5.83
N VAL A 77 13.98 -12.88 4.67
CA VAL A 77 15.24 -12.12 4.55
C VAL A 77 15.19 -10.85 5.39
N LYS A 78 14.08 -10.11 5.35
CA LYS A 78 13.86 -8.92 6.19
C LYS A 78 13.97 -9.28 7.67
N ALA A 79 13.31 -10.35 8.12
CA ALA A 79 13.39 -10.80 9.51
C ALA A 79 14.81 -11.21 9.93
N LYS A 80 15.61 -11.78 9.01
CA LYS A 80 17.00 -12.15 9.28
C LYS A 80 17.91 -10.93 9.51
N TYR A 81 17.74 -9.88 8.72
CA TYR A 81 18.66 -8.74 8.72
C TYR A 81 18.14 -7.50 9.45
N ASP A 82 16.83 -7.38 9.62
CA ASP A 82 16.16 -6.27 10.29
C ASP A 82 14.91 -6.77 11.04
N SER A 83 15.15 -7.65 12.02
CA SER A 83 14.10 -8.22 12.89
C SER A 83 13.36 -7.16 13.72
N GLY A 84 13.98 -6.01 13.96
CA GLY A 84 13.39 -4.88 14.67
C GLY A 84 12.55 -3.95 13.80
N ASN A 85 12.51 -4.16 12.48
CA ASN A 85 11.87 -3.25 11.52
C ASN A 85 12.37 -1.79 11.65
N VAL A 86 13.68 -1.62 11.86
CA VAL A 86 14.32 -0.30 11.95
C VAL A 86 14.24 0.42 10.60
N LEU A 87 14.39 -0.31 9.49
CA LEU A 87 14.26 0.22 8.13
C LEU A 87 12.81 0.06 7.65
N TRP A 88 11.88 0.74 8.33
CA TRP A 88 10.47 0.72 7.97
C TRP A 88 10.16 1.75 6.87
N CYS A 89 9.26 1.38 5.96
CA CYS A 89 8.63 2.27 5.01
C CYS A 89 7.25 1.74 4.63
N ARG A 90 6.34 2.64 4.25
CA ARG A 90 4.95 2.29 3.89
C ARG A 90 4.94 1.29 2.73
N ARG A 91 4.28 0.14 2.93
CA ARG A 91 4.19 -0.98 1.96
C ARG A 91 5.54 -1.58 1.53
N CYS A 92 6.57 -1.41 2.34
CA CYS A 92 7.80 -2.18 2.20
C CYS A 92 7.62 -3.59 2.78
N VAL A 93 8.49 -4.52 2.38
CA VAL A 93 8.50 -5.89 2.92
C VAL A 93 8.59 -5.87 4.45
N GLY A 94 7.62 -6.49 5.12
CA GLY A 94 7.55 -6.57 6.59
C GLY A 94 6.98 -5.31 7.26
N SER A 95 6.53 -4.31 6.49
CA SER A 95 5.95 -3.07 7.02
C SER A 95 4.71 -3.28 7.89
N GLU A 96 3.98 -4.39 7.69
CA GLU A 96 2.78 -4.76 8.44
C GLU A 96 3.02 -5.05 9.93
N ALA A 97 4.28 -5.15 10.38
CA ALA A 97 4.60 -5.29 11.79
C ALA A 97 4.38 -3.99 12.59
N LEU A 98 4.29 -2.85 11.90
CA LEU A 98 4.07 -1.54 12.50
C LEU A 98 2.89 -0.82 11.80
N VAL A 99 2.19 0.03 12.53
CA VAL A 99 1.07 0.86 12.06
C VAL A 99 1.40 2.32 12.31
N GLU A 100 1.21 3.15 11.29
CA GLU A 100 1.27 4.60 11.40
C GLU A 100 -0.08 5.09 11.95
N GLU A 101 -0.04 5.70 13.13
CA GLU A 101 -1.22 6.24 13.82
C GLU A 101 -1.61 7.61 13.25
N THR A 102 -2.80 8.09 13.61
CA THR A 102 -3.31 9.41 13.15
C THR A 102 -2.50 10.60 13.66
N ASP A 103 -1.70 10.40 14.69
CA ASP A 103 -0.75 11.37 15.25
C ASP A 103 0.68 11.18 14.72
N GLU A 104 0.83 10.46 13.59
CA GLU A 104 2.09 10.23 12.86
C GLU A 104 3.11 9.36 13.61
N ARG A 105 2.72 8.73 14.73
CA ARG A 105 3.57 7.77 15.44
C ARG A 105 3.54 6.40 14.77
N LEU A 106 4.68 5.71 14.80
CA LEU A 106 4.81 4.34 14.33
C LEU A 106 4.78 3.35 15.51
N CYS A 107 3.72 2.54 15.58
CA CYS A 107 3.44 1.63 16.70
C CYS A 107 3.46 0.16 16.27
N ALA A 108 3.76 -0.76 17.18
CA ALA A 108 3.70 -2.19 16.85
C ALA A 108 2.26 -2.67 16.59
N ALA A 109 2.06 -3.34 15.46
CA ALA A 109 0.79 -3.95 15.11
C ALA A 109 0.37 -4.95 16.22
N GLY A 110 -0.83 -4.78 16.78
CA GLY A 110 -1.34 -5.64 17.86
C GLY A 110 -0.92 -5.27 19.29
N ARG A 111 -0.26 -4.12 19.51
CA ARG A 111 -0.06 -3.51 20.84
C ARG A 111 -0.87 -2.25 21.11
N ALA A 112 -1.69 -1.81 20.16
CA ALA A 112 -2.73 -0.81 20.42
C ALA A 112 -3.77 -1.43 21.37
N GLY A 113 -3.63 -1.16 22.66
CA GLY A 113 -4.65 -1.50 23.63
C GLY A 113 -5.93 -0.70 23.32
N VAL A 114 -7.02 -1.42 23.10
CA VAL A 114 -8.41 -1.00 23.32
C VAL A 114 -8.78 0.33 22.66
N ASP A 115 -9.08 0.29 21.36
CA ASP A 115 -10.24 1.00 20.81
C ASP A 115 -10.76 0.28 19.55
N ASP A 116 -11.39 -0.88 19.79
CA ASP A 116 -12.10 -1.67 18.77
C ASP A 116 -13.38 -0.97 18.24
N ASP A 117 -13.70 0.25 18.70
CA ASP A 117 -14.91 0.96 18.29
C ASP A 117 -14.70 1.77 17.00
N VAL A 118 -13.48 2.22 16.68
CA VAL A 118 -13.21 3.05 15.48
C VAL A 118 -13.17 2.22 14.19
N VAL A 119 -12.58 1.03 14.23
CA VAL A 119 -12.51 0.12 13.05
C VAL A 119 -13.90 -0.44 12.72
N ARG A 120 -14.75 -0.61 13.74
CA ARG A 120 -16.16 -1.01 13.54
C ARG A 120 -17.00 0.15 13.01
N ALA A 121 -16.80 1.37 13.50
CA ALA A 121 -17.52 2.56 13.03
C ALA A 121 -17.32 2.81 11.52
N ARG A 122 -16.08 2.70 11.00
CA ARG A 122 -15.84 2.86 9.55
C ARG A 122 -16.35 1.71 8.67
N ARG A 123 -16.67 0.55 9.24
CA ARG A 123 -17.29 -0.57 8.51
C ARG A 123 -18.80 -0.39 8.37
N ASP A 124 -19.42 0.28 9.34
CA ASP A 124 -20.87 0.53 9.33
C ASP A 124 -21.25 1.79 8.53
N GLU A 125 -20.31 2.74 8.33
CA GLU A 125 -20.51 3.92 7.46
C GLU A 125 -20.39 3.63 5.95
N LEU A 126 -19.93 2.43 5.57
CA LEU A 126 -19.78 1.99 4.17
C LEU A 126 -20.84 0.94 3.75
N ARG A 127 -21.99 0.93 4.42
CA ARG A 127 -23.19 0.13 4.07
C ARG A 127 -24.35 1.00 3.63
#